data_AF-A0A7M1NZN2-F1
#
_entry.id   AF-A0A7M1NZN2-F1
#
_cell.length_a   1.000
_cell.length_b   1.000
_cell.length_c   1.000
_cell.angle_alpha   90.00
_cell.angle_beta   90.00
_cell.angle_gamma   90.00
#
_symmetry.space_group_name_H-M   'P 1'
#
loop_
_entity.id
_entity.type
_entity.pdbx_description
1 polymer ?
#
loop_
_entity_poly.entity_id
_entity_poly.type
_entity_poly.pdbx_seq_one_letter_code
_entity_poly.pdbx_strand_id
1 'polypeptide(L)'
;MSTQSPYLKAMIIFPLITQLIGSVIAYAIFGLDYCKEGNVDAALFGFFLTFWPLTVPAIINAYFAKYRGYLRHQWNKILIFSFIILFCYWSIGNLLIAQNTQYLTDRVLFVLEGSAILAIYTTICLSLLLPKSK
;
A
#
# COMPACT_ATOMS: atom_id res chain seq x y z
N MET A 1 22.33 21.19 8.24
CA MET A 1 21.01 20.87 8.83
C MET A 1 20.60 19.50 8.30
N SER A 2 20.48 18.48 9.15
CA SER A 2 20.24 17.08 8.73
C SER A 2 18.94 16.95 7.93
N THR A 3 19.05 17.00 6.60
CA THR A 3 17.94 16.76 5.67
C THR A 3 17.50 15.31 5.67
N GLN A 4 18.28 14.39 6.27
CA GLN A 4 18.00 12.95 6.29
C GLN A 4 16.96 12.52 7.35
N SER A 5 16.87 13.22 8.49
CA SER A 5 15.95 12.89 9.58
C SER A 5 14.47 12.67 9.15
N PRO A 6 13.85 13.60 8.41
CA PRO A 6 12.43 13.45 8.04
C PRO A 6 12.18 12.35 7.01
N TYR A 7 13.09 12.15 6.04
CA TYR A 7 12.96 11.05 5.07
C TYR A 7 13.19 9.68 5.72
N LEU A 8 14.14 9.57 6.66
CA LEU A 8 14.36 8.34 7.42
C LEU A 8 13.12 8.01 8.26
N LYS A 9 12.52 9.01 8.90
CA LYS A 9 11.27 8.87 9.64
C LYS A 9 10.14 8.40 8.73
N ALA A 10 10.01 8.95 7.52
CA ALA A 10 9.03 8.50 6.54
C ALA A 10 9.27 7.04 6.11
N MET A 11 10.51 6.65 5.81
CA MET A 11 10.86 5.27 5.42
C MET A 11 10.60 4.22 6.50
N ILE A 12 10.53 4.60 7.78
CA ILE A 12 10.27 3.67 8.89
C ILE A 12 8.79 3.72 9.30
N ILE A 13 8.26 4.91 9.56
CA ILE A 13 6.90 5.07 10.10
C ILE A 13 5.83 4.77 9.05
N PHE A 14 6.04 5.19 7.79
CA PHE A 14 5.02 5.01 6.77
C PHE A 14 4.73 3.54 6.47
N PRO A 15 5.74 2.67 6.25
CA PRO A 15 5.50 1.23 6.13
C PRO A 15 4.86 0.64 7.38
N LEU A 16 5.28 1.06 8.58
CA LEU A 16 4.81 0.48 9.84
C LEU A 16 3.33 0.80 10.12
N ILE A 17 2.89 2.03 9.84
CA ILE A 17 1.46 2.40 9.93
C ILE A 17 0.65 1.62 8.89
N THR A 18 1.16 1.53 7.66
CA THR A 18 0.50 0.82 6.57
C THR A 18 0.37 -0.67 6.86
N GLN A 19 1.40 -1.24 7.49
CA GLN A 19 1.42 -2.62 7.96
C GLN A 19 0.38 -2.87 9.05
N LEU A 20 0.30 -2.00 10.06
CA LEU A 20 -0.71 -2.10 11.13
C LEU A 20 -2.14 -2.09 10.56
N ILE A 21 -2.43 -1.15 9.65
CA ILE A 21 -3.75 -1.04 9.01
C ILE A 21 -4.03 -2.27 8.16
N GLY A 22 -3.07 -2.72 7.35
CA GLY A 22 -3.19 -3.94 6.55
C GLY A 22 -3.50 -5.15 7.40
N SER A 23 -2.82 -5.31 8.54
CA SER A 23 -3.05 -6.38 9.51
C SER A 23 -4.44 -6.31 10.17
N VAL A 24 -4.93 -5.11 10.50
CA VAL A 24 -6.28 -4.93 11.07
C VAL A 24 -7.36 -5.28 10.04
N ILE A 25 -7.20 -4.80 8.80
CA ILE A 25 -8.12 -5.13 7.70
C ILE A 25 -8.12 -6.63 7.43
N ALA A 26 -6.94 -7.25 7.39
CA ALA A 26 -6.79 -8.69 7.24
C ALA A 26 -7.58 -9.47 8.29
N TYR A 27 -7.40 -9.08 9.54
CA TYR A 27 -8.03 -9.74 10.68
C TYR A 27 -9.56 -9.54 10.67
N ALA A 28 -10.03 -8.34 10.32
CA ALA A 28 -11.46 -8.04 10.26
C ALA A 28 -12.16 -8.79 9.11
N ILE A 29 -11.53 -8.85 7.92
CA ILE A 29 -12.15 -9.44 6.72
C ILE A 29 -11.95 -10.96 6.67
N PHE A 30 -10.74 -11.43 6.96
CA PHE A 30 -10.38 -12.84 6.83
C PHE A 30 -10.29 -13.53 8.21
N GLY A 31 -9.72 -12.85 9.21
CA GLY A 31 -9.52 -13.46 10.53
C GLY A 31 -10.83 -13.89 11.22
N LEU A 32 -11.90 -13.10 11.13
CA LEU A 32 -13.14 -13.39 11.88
C LEU A 32 -13.94 -14.60 11.36
N ASP A 33 -13.96 -14.83 10.05
CA ASP A 33 -14.72 -15.93 9.46
C ASP A 33 -13.86 -17.19 9.32
N TYR A 34 -12.61 -17.06 8.86
CA TYR A 34 -11.72 -18.23 8.68
C TYR A 34 -11.22 -18.83 10.01
N CYS A 35 -11.03 -18.02 11.06
CA CYS A 35 -10.71 -18.57 12.39
C CYS A 35 -11.90 -19.30 13.03
N LYS A 36 -13.15 -18.91 12.72
CA LYS A 36 -14.35 -19.65 13.18
C LYS A 36 -14.49 -20.99 12.47
N GLU A 37 -14.08 -21.06 11.21
CA GLU A 37 -14.09 -22.30 10.41
C GLU A 37 -12.90 -23.22 10.69
N GLY A 38 -11.98 -22.82 11.59
CA GLY A 38 -10.78 -23.60 11.93
C GLY A 38 -9.71 -23.62 10.83
N ASN A 39 -9.85 -22.78 9.80
CA ASN A 39 -8.99 -22.76 8.63
C ASN A 39 -7.88 -21.71 8.78
N VAL A 40 -6.96 -21.98 9.71
CA VAL A 40 -5.85 -21.07 10.09
C VAL A 40 -4.94 -20.74 8.89
N ASP A 41 -4.75 -21.68 7.98
CA ASP A 41 -3.92 -21.48 6.78
C ASP A 41 -4.54 -20.46 5.83
N ALA A 42 -5.87 -20.47 5.68
CA ALA A 42 -6.59 -19.48 4.88
C ALA A 42 -6.58 -18.08 5.53
N ALA A 43 -6.67 -18.00 6.85
CA ALA A 43 -6.53 -16.74 7.58
C ALA A 43 -5.11 -16.14 7.44
N LEU A 44 -4.07 -16.97 7.54
CA LEU A 44 -2.68 -16.59 7.30
C LEU A 44 -2.46 -16.16 5.85
N PHE A 45 -3.03 -16.90 4.89
CA PHE A 45 -2.96 -16.55 3.47
C PHE A 45 -3.64 -15.20 3.18
N GLY A 46 -4.84 -14.97 3.73
CA GLY A 46 -5.54 -13.67 3.65
C GLY A 46 -4.72 -12.54 4.27
N PHE A 47 -4.07 -12.80 5.42
CA PHE A 47 -3.14 -11.87 6.05
C PHE A 47 -1.97 -11.50 5.13
N PHE A 48 -1.28 -12.49 4.57
CA PHE A 48 -0.19 -12.26 3.61
C PHE A 48 -0.65 -11.46 2.38
N LEU A 49 -1.86 -11.75 1.88
CA LEU A 49 -2.45 -11.05 0.73
C LEU A 49 -2.81 -9.59 1.01
N THR A 50 -3.12 -9.21 2.24
CA THR A 50 -3.33 -7.80 2.59
C THR A 50 -2.04 -7.11 3.01
N PHE A 51 -1.11 -7.84 3.64
CA PHE A 51 0.13 -7.30 4.19
C PHE A 51 1.11 -6.84 3.12
N TRP A 52 1.39 -7.69 2.14
CA TRP A 52 2.41 -7.43 1.11
C TRP A 52 2.02 -6.32 0.15
N PRO A 53 0.78 -6.28 -0.38
CA PRO A 53 0.34 -5.23 -1.30
C PRO A 53 0.23 -3.85 -0.67
N LEU A 54 0.20 -3.77 0.66
CA LEU A 54 0.20 -2.50 1.38
C LEU A 54 1.62 -2.07 1.76
N THR A 55 2.41 -2.97 2.34
CA THR A 55 3.70 -2.63 2.95
C THR A 55 4.80 -2.41 1.90
N VAL A 56 4.85 -3.22 0.84
CA VAL A 56 5.91 -3.11 -0.18
C VAL A 56 5.77 -1.85 -1.02
N PRO A 57 4.58 -1.51 -1.58
CA PRO A 57 4.38 -0.22 -2.23
C PRO A 57 4.69 0.98 -1.33
N ALA A 58 4.41 0.87 -0.03
CA ALA A 58 4.71 1.93 0.92
C ALA A 58 6.22 2.18 1.07
N ILE A 59 7.02 1.12 1.16
CA ILE A 59 8.49 1.21 1.21
C ILE A 59 9.05 1.80 -0.09
N ILE A 60 8.57 1.33 -1.25
CA ILE A 60 9.02 1.83 -2.56
C ILE A 60 8.71 3.32 -2.70
N ASN A 61 7.50 3.75 -2.32
CA ASN A 61 7.11 5.15 -2.34
C ASN A 61 7.98 6.03 -1.43
N ALA A 62 8.24 5.59 -0.19
CA ALA A 62 9.08 6.35 0.73
C ALA A 62 10.54 6.44 0.25
N TYR A 63 11.08 5.34 -0.30
CA TYR A 63 12.42 5.34 -0.89
C TYR A 63 12.52 6.28 -2.09
N PHE A 64 11.53 6.24 -2.98
CA PHE A 64 11.50 7.11 -4.15
C PHE A 64 11.34 8.58 -3.79
N ALA A 65 10.50 8.88 -2.80
CA ALA A 65 10.35 10.24 -2.28
C ALA A 65 11.66 10.79 -1.71
N LYS A 66 12.46 9.95 -1.04
CA LYS A 66 13.82 10.31 -0.61
C LYS A 66 14.76 10.52 -1.80
N TYR A 67 14.79 9.59 -2.76
CA TYR A 67 15.68 9.66 -3.93
C TYR A 67 15.42 10.92 -4.78
N ARG A 68 14.15 11.28 -4.98
CA ARG A 68 13.74 12.47 -5.74
C ARG A 68 13.74 13.76 -4.91
N GLY A 69 13.98 13.68 -3.60
CA GLY A 69 13.92 14.84 -2.71
C GLY A 69 12.53 15.49 -2.66
N TYR A 70 11.46 14.69 -2.70
CA TYR A 70 10.10 15.23 -2.67
C TYR A 70 9.84 15.98 -1.37
N LEU A 71 9.33 17.20 -1.51
CA LEU A 71 8.86 18.03 -0.41
C LEU A 71 7.37 17.81 -0.21
N ARG A 72 6.90 18.07 1.02
CA ARG A 72 5.49 17.97 1.38
C ARG A 72 4.56 18.60 0.35
N HIS A 73 4.85 19.81 -0.13
CA HIS A 73 4.04 20.54 -1.12
C HIS A 73 3.85 19.81 -2.48
N GLN A 74 4.73 18.87 -2.84
CA GLN A 74 4.66 18.15 -4.11
C GLN A 74 3.68 16.95 -4.09
N TRP A 75 2.54 17.11 -3.39
CA TRP A 75 1.51 16.07 -3.22
C TRP A 75 1.04 15.46 -4.54
N ASN A 76 0.88 16.26 -5.60
CA ASN A 76 0.43 15.77 -6.92
C ASN A 76 1.41 14.76 -7.54
N LYS A 77 2.72 14.98 -7.37
CA LYS A 77 3.75 14.06 -7.90
C LYS A 77 3.78 12.77 -7.10
N ILE A 78 3.62 12.88 -5.78
CA ILE A 78 3.54 11.75 -4.86
C ILE A 78 2.30 10.91 -5.17
N LEU A 79 1.15 11.54 -5.42
CA LEU A 79 -0.11 10.88 -5.80
C LEU A 79 0.03 10.02 -7.05
N ILE A 80 0.49 10.63 -8.15
CA ILE A 80 0.60 9.95 -9.43
C ILE A 80 1.57 8.76 -9.31
N PHE A 81 2.70 8.96 -8.64
CA PHE A 81 3.69 7.90 -8.49
C PHE A 81 3.19 6.77 -7.58
N SER A 82 2.52 7.11 -6.49
CA SER A 82 1.91 6.14 -5.59
C SER A 82 0.85 5.31 -6.32
N PHE A 83 0.03 5.96 -7.13
CA PHE A 83 -0.97 5.29 -7.96
C PHE A 83 -0.35 4.32 -8.95
N ILE A 84 0.71 4.72 -9.67
CA ILE A 84 1.40 3.83 -10.61
C ILE A 84 1.94 2.60 -9.90
N ILE A 85 2.62 2.76 -8.75
CA ILE A 85 3.19 1.62 -8.01
C ILE A 85 2.08 0.68 -7.55
N LEU A 86 1.04 1.21 -6.93
CA LEU A 86 -0.07 0.41 -6.41
C LEU A 86 -0.82 -0.32 -7.52
N PHE A 87 -1.08 0.37 -8.63
CA PHE A 87 -1.71 -0.21 -9.81
C PHE A 87 -0.89 -1.35 -10.39
N CYS A 88 0.42 -1.17 -10.56
CA CYS A 88 1.31 -2.23 -11.02
C CYS A 88 1.33 -3.41 -10.05
N TYR A 89 1.43 -3.14 -8.75
CA TYR A 89 1.53 -4.18 -7.72
C TYR A 89 0.25 -5.01 -7.63
N TRP A 90 -0.91 -4.35 -7.64
CA TRP A 90 -2.22 -4.99 -7.61
C TRP A 90 -2.50 -5.77 -8.89
N SER A 91 -2.07 -5.24 -10.05
CA SER A 91 -2.19 -5.95 -11.34
C SER A 91 -1.37 -7.24 -11.36
N ILE A 92 -0.13 -7.21 -10.86
CA ILE A 92 0.73 -8.41 -10.77
C ILE A 92 0.13 -9.44 -9.80
N GLY A 93 -0.34 -9.01 -8.63
CA GLY A 93 -1.00 -9.90 -7.68
C GLY A 93 -2.22 -10.58 -8.30
N ASN A 94 -3.05 -9.81 -9.00
CA ASN A 94 -4.26 -10.35 -9.66
C ASN A 94 -3.90 -11.33 -10.80
N LEU A 95 -2.85 -11.05 -11.58
CA LEU A 95 -2.36 -11.93 -12.66
C LEU A 95 -1.82 -13.27 -12.12
N LEU A 96 -1.08 -13.24 -11.00
CA LEU A 96 -0.46 -14.43 -10.42
C LEU A 96 -1.45 -15.30 -9.65
N ILE A 97 -2.44 -14.70 -8.98
CA ILE A 97 -3.38 -15.42 -8.11
C ILE A 97 -4.58 -15.96 -8.90
N ALA A 98 -4.96 -15.33 -10.01
CA ALA A 98 -6.14 -15.69 -10.76
C ALA A 98 -5.82 -16.13 -12.19
N GLN A 99 -5.29 -17.33 -12.33
CA GLN A 99 -5.08 -17.96 -13.64
C GLN A 99 -6.38 -18.46 -14.30
N ASN A 100 -7.51 -18.44 -13.61
CA ASN A 100 -8.74 -19.05 -14.09
C ASN A 100 -9.96 -18.19 -13.70
N THR A 101 -10.61 -17.50 -14.66
CA THR A 101 -12.07 -17.21 -14.73
C THR A 101 -12.47 -15.95 -15.54
N GLN A 102 -13.71 -16.02 -16.07
CA GLN A 102 -14.44 -15.20 -17.06
C GLN A 102 -14.79 -13.73 -16.70
N TYR A 103 -14.31 -13.16 -15.60
CA TYR A 103 -14.80 -11.88 -15.05
C TYR A 103 -13.74 -10.76 -15.09
N LEU A 104 -13.18 -10.51 -16.26
CA LEU A 104 -12.06 -9.57 -16.42
C LEU A 104 -12.46 -8.10 -16.11
N THR A 105 -13.67 -7.68 -16.50
CA THR A 105 -14.09 -6.27 -16.41
C THR A 105 -14.31 -5.80 -14.98
N ASP A 106 -14.99 -6.61 -14.15
CA ASP A 106 -15.21 -6.31 -12.72
C ASP A 106 -13.90 -6.27 -11.94
N ARG A 107 -12.92 -7.10 -12.35
CA ARG A 107 -11.59 -7.10 -11.76
C ARG A 107 -10.79 -5.85 -12.10
N VAL A 108 -10.85 -5.36 -13.34
CA VAL A 108 -10.12 -4.14 -13.73
C VAL A 108 -10.65 -2.95 -12.94
N LEU A 109 -11.98 -2.83 -12.80
CA LEU A 109 -12.59 -1.77 -12.01
C LEU A 109 -12.18 -1.88 -10.54
N PHE A 110 -12.22 -3.09 -9.97
CA PHE A 110 -11.78 -3.34 -8.59
C PHE A 110 -10.29 -3.03 -8.36
N VAL A 111 -9.41 -3.41 -9.29
CA VAL A 111 -7.97 -3.07 -9.25
C VAL A 111 -7.79 -1.55 -9.30
N LEU A 112 -8.51 -0.87 -10.19
CA LEU A 112 -8.40 0.55 -10.40
C LEU A 112 -8.88 1.35 -9.18
N GLU A 113 -10.04 1.00 -8.64
CA GLU A 113 -10.63 1.63 -7.45
C GLU A 113 -9.76 1.39 -6.21
N GLY A 114 -9.35 0.14 -5.97
CA GLY A 114 -8.46 -0.20 -4.86
C GLY A 114 -7.12 0.55 -4.93
N SER A 115 -6.54 0.64 -6.12
CA SER A 115 -5.29 1.38 -6.34
C SER A 115 -5.46 2.88 -6.13
N ALA A 116 -6.58 3.47 -6.57
CA ALA A 116 -6.88 4.89 -6.38
C ALA A 116 -7.02 5.25 -4.90
N ILE A 117 -7.79 4.45 -4.14
CA ILE A 117 -8.01 4.67 -2.71
C ILE A 117 -6.69 4.56 -1.93
N LEU A 118 -5.90 3.50 -2.16
CA LEU A 118 -4.60 3.33 -1.52
C LEU A 118 -3.60 4.42 -1.92
N ALA A 119 -3.66 4.94 -3.15
CA ALA A 119 -2.76 5.98 -3.61
C ALA A 119 -3.05 7.32 -2.93
N ILE A 120 -4.34 7.67 -2.77
CA ILE A 120 -4.78 8.83 -2.01
C ILE A 120 -4.31 8.70 -0.56
N TYR A 121 -4.57 7.55 0.07
CA TYR A 121 -4.13 7.27 1.45
C TYR A 121 -2.61 7.40 1.61
N THR A 122 -1.85 6.77 0.73
CA THR A 122 -0.37 6.81 0.71
C THR A 122 0.12 8.24 0.58
N THR A 123 -0.50 9.02 -0.30
CA THR A 123 -0.13 10.41 -0.54
C THR A 123 -0.37 11.28 0.69
N ILE A 124 -1.50 11.08 1.36
CA ILE A 124 -1.83 11.80 2.60
C ILE A 124 -0.77 11.48 3.66
N CYS A 125 -0.56 10.20 3.97
CA CYS A 125 0.34 9.76 5.03
C CYS A 125 1.82 10.07 4.75
N LEU A 126 2.31 9.77 3.55
CA LEU A 126 3.71 9.97 3.19
C LEU A 126 4.07 11.45 3.23
N SER A 127 3.26 12.29 2.63
CA SER A 127 3.54 13.73 2.57
C SER A 127 3.38 14.42 3.92
N LEU A 128 2.56 13.90 4.86
CA LEU A 128 2.57 14.33 6.27
C LEU A 128 3.93 14.10 6.95
N LEU A 129 4.65 13.05 6.54
CA LEU A 129 5.96 12.66 7.09
C LEU A 129 7.14 13.33 6.35
N LEU A 130 6.91 13.90 5.17
CA LEU A 130 7.93 14.60 4.38
C LEU A 130 8.23 16.01 4.91
N PRO A 131 9.45 16.53 4.67
CA PRO A 131 9.83 17.86 5.12
C PRO A 131 8.98 18.96 4.46
N LYS A 132 8.65 20.00 5.23
CA LYS A 132 8.07 21.25 4.72
C LYS A 132 9.15 22.00 3.92
N SER A 133 8.74 22.71 2.86
CA SER A 133 9.60 23.74 2.27
C SER A 133 10.03 24.71 3.37
N LYS A 134 11.29 25.14 3.33
CA LYS A 134 11.70 26.33 4.07
C LYS A 134 10.98 27.56 3.52
#